data_AF-A0A951GWH6-F1
#
_entry.id   AF-A0A951GWH6-F1
#
_cell.length_a   1.000
_cell.length_b   1.000
_cell.length_c   1.000
_cell.angle_alpha   90.00
_cell.angle_beta   90.00
_cell.angle_gamma   90.00
#
_symmetry.space_group_name_H-M   'P 1'
#
loop_
_entity.id
_entity.type
_entity.pdbx_description
1 polymer ?
#
loop_
_entity_poly.entity_id
_entity_poly.type
_entity_poly.pdbx_seq_one_letter_code
_entity_poly.pdbx_strand_id
1 'polypeptide(L)'
;MPVTVVFRCEFCGARPDPDTQIALERQLLDLRHGEYVDADPGRWLTWHGRGIYGPHRYACGGHRGELKATLREHYGNLGWHPWARGPHPWAGRRGTDRARRLARALRSTFGAPGS
;
A
#
# COMPACT_ATOMS: atom_id res chain seq x y z
N MET A 1 -4.06 -9.12 22.25
CA MET A 1 -3.75 -7.68 22.22
C MET A 1 -4.09 -7.14 20.84
N PRO A 2 -4.91 -6.08 20.72
CA PRO A 2 -5.18 -5.47 19.43
C PRO A 2 -3.91 -4.77 18.89
N VAL A 3 -3.57 -5.02 17.63
CA VAL A 3 -2.48 -4.34 16.91
C VAL A 3 -3.11 -3.23 16.07
N THR A 4 -2.62 -1.99 16.21
CA THR A 4 -3.12 -0.83 15.47
C THR A 4 -2.03 -0.29 14.54
N VAL A 5 -2.36 -0.07 13.27
CA VAL A 5 -1.43 0.50 12.30
C VAL A 5 -1.53 2.03 12.35
N VAL A 6 -0.38 2.71 12.41
CA VAL A 6 -0.33 4.17 12.46
C VAL A 6 0.24 4.69 11.14
N PHE A 7 -0.59 5.40 10.37
CA PHE A 7 -0.12 6.12 9.18
C PHE A 7 0.25 7.55 9.53
N ARG A 8 1.34 8.04 8.94
CA ARG A 8 1.78 9.43 9.07
C ARG A 8 2.27 9.94 7.72
N CYS A 9 1.98 11.20 7.43
CA CYS A 9 2.63 11.88 6.33
C CYS A 9 4.13 12.03 6.63
N GLU A 10 4.98 11.67 5.69
CA GLU A 10 6.43 11.75 5.87
C GLU A 10 6.98 13.18 5.97
N PHE A 11 6.24 14.15 5.43
CA PHE A 11 6.69 15.54 5.35
C PHE A 11 6.24 16.37 6.56
N CYS A 12 4.97 16.27 6.96
CA CYS A 12 4.43 17.06 8.08
C CYS A 12 4.00 16.24 9.30
N GLY A 13 4.11 14.91 9.26
CA GLY A 13 3.70 14.03 10.36
C GLY A 13 2.19 13.95 10.61
N ALA A 14 1.36 14.61 9.78
CA ALA A 14 -0.09 14.58 9.89
C ALA A 14 -0.62 13.14 9.89
N ARG A 15 -1.70 12.90 10.63
CA ARG A 15 -2.40 11.62 10.67
C ARG A 15 -3.67 11.68 9.82
N PRO A 16 -4.08 10.56 9.21
CA PRO A 16 -5.32 10.54 8.44
C PRO A 16 -6.54 10.67 9.37
N ASP A 17 -7.63 11.19 8.83
CA ASP A 17 -8.95 11.07 9.46
C ASP A 17 -9.41 9.60 9.52
N PRO A 18 -10.42 9.25 10.34
CA PRO A 18 -10.84 7.86 10.52
C PRO A 18 -11.26 7.13 9.24
N ASP A 19 -11.90 7.81 8.29
CA ASP A 19 -12.34 7.18 7.04
C ASP A 19 -11.15 6.92 6.12
N THR A 20 -10.24 7.89 6.02
CA THR A 20 -8.99 7.73 5.27
C THR A 20 -8.08 6.67 5.90
N GLN A 21 -8.05 6.57 7.24
CA GLN A 21 -7.33 5.51 7.95
C GLN A 21 -7.83 4.13 7.48
N ILE A 22 -9.15 3.92 7.44
CA ILE A 22 -9.74 2.66 6.96
C ILE A 22 -9.36 2.40 5.49
N ALA A 23 -9.35 3.44 4.64
CA ALA A 23 -8.94 3.31 3.25
C ALA A 23 -7.46 2.90 3.12
N LEU A 24 -6.57 3.51 3.90
CA LEU A 24 -5.14 3.18 3.94
C LEU A 24 -4.88 1.78 4.48
N GLU A 25 -5.61 1.34 5.50
CA GLU A 25 -5.52 -0.03 6.02
C GLU A 25 -5.91 -1.06 4.96
N ARG A 26 -6.96 -0.79 4.18
CA ARG A 26 -7.36 -1.65 3.06
C ARG A 26 -6.27 -1.74 2.00
N GLN A 27 -5.52 -0.66 1.78
CA GLN A 27 -4.38 -0.63 0.85
C GLN A 27 -3.14 -1.37 1.39
N LEU A 28 -3.04 -1.76 2.66
CA LEU A 28 -1.92 -2.61 3.10
C LEU A 28 -1.94 -4.00 2.45
N LEU A 29 -3.14 -4.46 2.08
CA LEU A 29 -3.36 -5.72 1.37
C LEU A 29 -3.08 -5.60 -0.14
N ASP A 30 -2.73 -4.39 -0.58
CA ASP A 30 -2.47 -4.08 -1.96
C ASP A 30 -1.10 -4.65 -2.40
N LEU A 31 -1.10 -5.37 -3.52
CA LEU A 31 0.09 -6.05 -4.07
C LEU A 31 0.76 -5.25 -5.20
N ARG A 32 0.34 -4.00 -5.46
CA ARG A 32 1.05 -3.10 -6.36
C ARG A 32 2.48 -2.93 -5.88
N HIS A 33 3.30 -2.61 -6.86
CA HIS A 33 4.71 -2.43 -6.67
C HIS A 33 5.18 -1.30 -7.58
N GLY A 34 5.74 -0.26 -6.97
CA GLY A 34 6.20 0.90 -7.71
C GLY A 34 5.08 1.74 -8.31
N GLU A 35 3.89 1.73 -7.72
CA GLU A 35 2.75 2.54 -8.15
C GLU A 35 2.29 3.52 -7.06
N TYR A 36 1.71 4.63 -7.52
CA TYR A 36 0.99 5.58 -6.69
C TYR A 36 -0.48 5.17 -6.59
N VAL A 37 -1.03 5.17 -5.38
CA VAL A 37 -2.46 4.92 -5.15
C VAL A 37 -3.01 6.01 -4.25
N ASP A 38 -4.14 6.58 -4.68
CA ASP A 38 -4.88 7.55 -3.87
C ASP A 38 -5.75 6.84 -2.83
N ALA A 39 -5.77 7.39 -1.62
CA ALA A 39 -6.66 7.00 -0.53
C ALA A 39 -7.62 8.17 -0.24
N ASP A 40 -8.87 7.98 -0.65
CA ASP A 40 -9.98 8.88 -0.37
C ASP A 40 -10.63 8.54 0.99
N PRO A 41 -11.27 9.52 1.68
CA PRO A 41 -11.61 10.88 1.23
C PRO A 41 -10.49 11.93 1.39
N GLY A 42 -9.48 11.69 2.23
CA GLY A 42 -8.46 12.68 2.58
C GLY A 42 -7.44 13.00 1.47
N ARG A 43 -7.62 12.42 0.27
CA ARG A 43 -6.70 12.51 -0.87
C ARG A 43 -5.26 12.19 -0.49
N TRP A 44 -5.09 11.20 0.38
CA TRP A 44 -3.78 10.70 0.75
C TRP A 44 -3.16 9.99 -0.45
N LEU A 45 -1.83 10.05 -0.55
CA LEU A 45 -1.06 9.37 -1.57
C LEU A 45 -0.20 8.30 -0.93
N THR A 46 -0.41 7.06 -1.36
CA THR A 46 0.43 5.93 -0.98
C THR A 46 1.36 5.59 -2.15
N TRP A 47 2.65 5.49 -1.85
CA TRP A 47 3.62 4.82 -2.70
C TRP A 47 3.74 3.38 -2.24
N HIS A 48 3.39 2.44 -3.12
CA HIS A 48 3.62 1.02 -2.85
C HIS A 48 5.06 0.60 -3.15
N GLY A 49 5.98 1.11 -2.33
CA GLY A 49 7.35 0.63 -2.31
C GLY A 49 7.40 -0.79 -1.76
N ARG A 50 7.96 -1.70 -2.56
CA ARG A 50 8.41 -3.01 -2.10
C ARG A 50 9.71 -3.35 -2.83
N GLY A 51 10.43 -4.38 -2.41
CA GLY A 51 11.61 -4.89 -3.13
C GLY A 51 12.63 -3.80 -3.48
N ILE A 52 12.95 -3.67 -4.76
CA ILE A 52 13.93 -2.68 -5.26
C ILE A 52 13.47 -1.22 -5.13
N TYR A 53 12.17 -0.97 -4.91
CA TYR A 53 11.59 0.36 -4.76
C TYR A 53 11.40 0.78 -3.30
N GLY A 54 12.09 0.09 -2.39
CA GLY A 54 12.16 0.48 -0.99
C GLY A 54 10.85 0.28 -0.22
N PRO A 55 10.66 1.00 0.90
CA PRO A 55 9.47 0.88 1.74
C PRO A 55 8.26 1.60 1.16
N HIS A 56 7.07 1.26 1.67
CA HIS A 56 5.86 2.05 1.41
C HIS A 56 6.04 3.45 1.98
N ARG A 57 5.57 4.46 1.25
CA ARG A 57 5.65 5.87 1.66
C ARG A 57 4.28 6.51 1.61
N TYR A 58 4.01 7.44 2.52
CA TYR A 58 2.69 8.04 2.69
C TYR A 58 2.77 9.56 2.75
N ALA A 59 1.87 10.23 2.03
CA ALA A 59 1.70 11.67 2.09
C ALA A 59 0.23 12.05 2.21
N CYS A 60 -0.05 13.08 3.01
CA CYS A 60 -1.38 13.67 3.08
C CYS A 60 -1.72 14.43 1.80
N GLY A 61 -2.99 14.83 1.65
CA GLY A 61 -3.46 15.61 0.50
C GLY A 61 -2.67 16.89 0.21
N GLY A 62 -2.07 17.50 1.24
CA GLY A 62 -1.21 18.68 1.09
C GLY A 62 0.18 18.36 0.52
N HIS A 63 0.78 17.21 0.88
CA HIS A 63 2.17 16.87 0.54
C HIS A 63 2.32 15.82 -0.58
N ARG A 64 1.23 15.55 -1.29
CA ARG A 64 1.20 14.55 -2.37
C ARG A 64 2.09 14.95 -3.56
N GLY A 65 2.30 16.24 -3.79
CA GLY A 65 3.19 16.75 -4.83
C GLY A 65 4.66 16.47 -4.50
N GLU A 66 5.05 16.73 -3.25
CA GLU A 66 6.37 16.51 -2.69
C GLU A 66 6.73 15.03 -2.74
N LEU A 67 5.80 14.14 -2.35
CA LEU A 67 6.04 12.70 -2.47
C LEU A 67 6.34 12.28 -3.92
N LYS A 68 5.56 12.78 -4.89
CA LYS A 68 5.79 12.49 -6.32
C LYS A 68 7.13 13.07 -6.79
N ALA A 69 7.49 14.28 -6.35
CA ALA A 69 8.75 14.91 -6.70
C ALA A 69 9.94 14.09 -6.15
N THR A 70 9.94 13.78 -4.85
CA THR A 70 10.99 12.97 -4.22
C THR A 70 11.14 11.60 -4.90
N LEU A 71 10.04 10.93 -5.23
CA LEU A 71 10.10 9.63 -5.89
C LEU A 71 10.60 9.73 -7.33
N ARG A 72 10.29 10.81 -8.05
CA ARG A 72 10.86 11.09 -9.37
C ARG A 72 12.34 11.44 -9.31
N GLU A 73 12.79 12.17 -8.30
CA GLU A 73 14.22 12.43 -8.12
C GLU A 73 14.96 11.13 -7.80
N HIS A 74 14.39 10.29 -6.94
CA HIS A 74 15.05 9.09 -6.45
C HIS A 74 15.02 7.94 -7.46
N TYR A 75 13.90 7.75 -8.17
CA TYR A 75 13.71 6.64 -9.11
C TYR A 75 13.60 7.09 -10.58
N GLY A 76 13.58 8.38 -10.89
CA GLY A 76 13.43 8.89 -12.25
C GLY A 76 14.65 8.67 -13.13
N ASN A 77 15.80 8.33 -12.54
CA ASN A 77 17.00 7.92 -13.29
C ASN A 77 17.05 6.40 -13.52
N LEU A 78 16.15 5.63 -12.90
CA LEU A 78 15.98 4.23 -13.27
C LEU A 78 15.26 4.21 -14.62
N GLY A 79 15.98 3.94 -15.70
CA GLY A 79 15.47 3.96 -17.09
C GLY A 79 14.21 3.10 -17.33
N TRP A 80 13.81 2.30 -16.34
CA TRP A 80 12.55 1.59 -16.27
C TRP A 80 11.61 2.24 -15.24
N HIS A 81 11.07 3.42 -15.55
CA HIS A 81 10.20 4.18 -14.63
C HIS A 81 8.98 3.36 -14.18
N PRO A 82 8.81 3.07 -12.88
CA PRO A 82 7.76 2.18 -12.40
C PRO A 82 6.35 2.72 -12.68
N TRP A 83 6.16 4.04 -12.54
CA TRP A 83 4.89 4.72 -12.81
C TRP A 83 4.58 4.96 -14.30
N ALA A 84 5.54 4.72 -15.20
CA ALA A 84 5.34 4.87 -16.65
C ALA A 84 5.00 3.55 -17.33
N ARG A 85 5.21 2.41 -16.65
CA ARG A 85 4.54 1.17 -17.02
C ARG A 85 3.06 1.38 -16.73
N GLY A 86 2.22 1.31 -17.77
CA GLY A 86 0.77 1.25 -17.59
C GLY A 86 0.42 0.23 -16.51
N PRO A 87 -0.72 0.39 -15.83
CA PRO A 87 -1.04 -0.36 -14.61
C PRO A 87 -0.65 -1.81 -14.80
N HIS A 88 0.27 -2.31 -13.95
CA HIS A 88 0.65 -3.71 -14.04
C HIS A 88 -0.65 -4.53 -14.05
N PRO A 89 -0.80 -5.56 -14.90
CA PRO A 89 -2.04 -6.31 -15.01
C PRO A 89 -2.35 -6.94 -13.65
N TRP A 90 -3.10 -6.20 -12.85
CA TRP A 90 -3.61 -6.66 -11.59
C TRP A 90 -4.98 -7.20 -11.88
N ALA A 91 -5.11 -8.52 -11.73
CA ALA A 91 -6.37 -9.26 -11.78
C ALA A 91 -7.41 -8.91 -10.68
N GLY A 92 -7.44 -7.67 -10.16
CA GLY A 92 -8.20 -7.27 -8.98
C GLY A 92 -8.11 -8.25 -7.80
N ARG A 93 -9.17 -8.28 -6.98
CA ARG A 93 -9.33 -9.17 -5.81
C ARG A 93 -9.14 -10.68 -6.09
N ARG A 94 -9.15 -11.15 -7.35
CA ARG A 94 -9.08 -12.59 -7.66
C ARG A 94 -7.78 -13.26 -7.21
N GLY A 95 -6.64 -12.55 -7.33
CA GLY A 95 -5.34 -13.08 -6.90
C GLY A 95 -5.27 -13.28 -5.38
N THR A 96 -5.75 -12.27 -4.63
CA THR A 96 -5.77 -12.32 -3.16
C THR A 96 -6.85 -13.23 -2.59
N ASP A 97 -7.99 -13.42 -3.27
CA ASP A 97 -9.06 -14.28 -2.79
C ASP A 97 -8.68 -15.77 -2.87
N ARG A 98 -7.95 -16.19 -3.91
CA ARG A 98 -7.42 -17.56 -3.99
C ARG A 98 -6.39 -17.80 -2.89
N ALA A 99 -5.49 -16.85 -2.65
CA ALA A 99 -4.52 -16.92 -1.56
C ALA A 99 -5.20 -16.94 -0.17
N ARG A 100 -6.23 -16.11 0.05
CA ARG A 100 -7.02 -16.12 1.30
C ARG A 100 -7.83 -17.41 1.47
N ARG A 101 -8.42 -17.97 0.40
CA ARG A 101 -9.10 -19.27 0.44
C ARG A 101 -8.12 -20.38 0.77
N LEU A 102 -6.94 -20.41 0.14
CA LEU A 102 -5.88 -21.36 0.47
C LEU A 102 -5.43 -21.22 1.93
N ALA A 103 -5.21 -19.99 2.42
CA ALA A 103 -4.83 -19.76 3.82
C ALA A 103 -5.92 -20.15 4.82
N ARG A 104 -7.22 -20.06 4.45
CA ARG A 104 -8.34 -20.56 5.27
C ARG A 104 -8.44 -22.08 5.20
N ALA A 105 -8.27 -22.68 4.02
CA ALA A 105 -8.29 -24.13 3.83
C ALA A 105 -7.14 -24.79 4.60
N LEU A 106 -5.91 -24.27 4.50
CA LEU A 106 -4.77 -24.77 5.24
C LEU A 106 -4.93 -24.61 6.76
N ARG A 107 -5.58 -23.54 7.24
CA ARG A 107 -5.99 -23.40 8.65
C ARG A 107 -7.08 -24.38 9.09
N SER A 108 -7.88 -24.90 8.16
CA SER A 108 -8.88 -25.94 8.48
C SER A 108 -8.27 -27.35 8.45
N THR A 109 -7.16 -27.56 7.73
CA THR A 109 -6.47 -28.85 7.66
C THR A 109 -5.49 -29.06 8.81
N PHE A 110 -4.86 -28.00 9.31
CA PHE A 110 -4.08 -28.02 10.54
C PHE A 110 -4.94 -27.41 11.65
N GLY A 111 -5.66 -28.27 12.39
CA GLY A 111 -6.50 -27.85 13.52
C GLY A 111 -5.79 -26.90 14.48
N ALA A 112 -6.57 -26.05 15.15
CA ALA A 112 -6.05 -25.11 16.14
C ALA A 112 -5.13 -25.84 17.14
N PRO A 113 -3.90 -25.34 17.40
CA PRO A 113 -3.08 -25.92 18.45
C PRO A 113 -3.71 -25.56 19.79
N GLY A 114 -4.20 -26.58 20.50
CA GLY A 114 -4.66 -26.47 21.88
C GLY A 114 -6.16 -26.61 22.06
N SER A 115 -6.63 -27.86 22.06
CA SER A 115 -7.74 -28.32 22.91
C SER A 115 -7.17 -29.25 23.96
#